data_AF-A0A8D5FP17-F1
#
_entry.id   AF-A0A8D5FP17-F1
#
_cell.length_a   1.000
_cell.length_b   1.000
_cell.length_c   1.000
_cell.angle_alpha   90.00
_cell.angle_beta   90.00
_cell.angle_gamma   90.00
#
_symmetry.space_group_name_H-M   'P 1'
#
loop_
_entity.id
_entity.type
_entity.pdbx_description
1 polymer ?
#
loop_
_entity_poly.entity_id
_entity_poly.type
_entity_poly.pdbx_seq_one_letter_code
_entity_poly.pdbx_strand_id
1 'polypeptide(L)'
;MNPVEMSREVLAAISHSYELAPYATHELRGLFNDWLGEIELRVIDFVNQRNRVDPQELSSHFKLTRESIIFVLGKLEREGKITTNTRKKSTTSLRLLKRGE
;
A
#
# COMPACT_ATOMS: atom_id res chain seq x y z
N MET A 1 23.10 14.64 14.76
CA MET A 1 21.85 14.05 15.28
C MET A 1 22.19 13.32 16.57
N ASN A 2 21.64 13.76 17.69
CA ASN A 2 21.92 13.16 18.99
C ASN A 2 21.12 11.85 19.13
N PRO A 3 21.66 10.77 19.73
CA PRO A 3 20.92 9.53 20.01
C PRO A 3 19.55 9.72 20.67
N VAL A 4 19.39 10.76 21.49
CA VAL A 4 18.13 11.11 22.18
C VAL A 4 17.09 11.73 21.22
N GLU A 5 17.53 12.44 20.18
CA GLU A 5 16.64 12.98 19.14
C GLU A 5 16.11 11.86 18.26
N MET A 6 16.97 10.91 17.87
CA MET A 6 16.58 9.75 17.07
C MET A 6 15.58 8.86 17.82
N SER A 7 15.79 8.60 19.12
CA SER A 7 14.85 7.80 19.91
C SER A 7 13.50 8.48 20.08
N ARG A 8 13.46 9.81 20.19
CA ARG A 8 12.21 10.59 20.23
C ARG A 8 11.44 10.55 18.92
N GLU A 9 12.12 10.66 17.78
CA GLU A 9 11.47 10.55 16.47
C GLU A 9 10.89 9.16 16.24
N VAL A 10 11.63 8.11 16.61
CA VAL A 10 11.14 6.73 16.54
C VAL A 10 9.93 6.52 17.45
N LEU A 11 9.98 7.00 18.69
CA LEU A 11 8.85 6.93 19.62
C LEU A 11 7.64 7.74 19.14
N ALA A 12 7.85 8.91 18.53
CA ALA A 12 6.78 9.72 17.96
C ALA A 12 6.12 9.04 16.76
N ALA A 13 6.91 8.42 15.87
CA ALA A 13 6.40 7.65 14.74
C ALA A 13 5.62 6.41 15.19
N ILE A 14 6.08 5.73 16.25
CA ILE A 14 5.36 4.63 16.89
C ILE A 14 4.06 5.15 17.52
N SER A 15 4.10 6.23 18.30
CA SER A 15 2.92 6.78 18.99
C SER A 15 1.82 7.17 18.00
N HIS A 16 2.17 7.81 16.89
CA HIS A 16 1.20 8.20 15.86
C HIS A 16 0.51 6.99 15.19
N SER A 17 1.22 5.86 15.07
CA SER A 17 0.69 4.62 14.50
C SER A 17 -0.26 3.87 15.44
N TYR A 18 -0.17 4.12 16.74
CA TYR A 18 -0.93 3.41 17.79
C TYR A 18 -2.11 4.21 18.36
N GLU A 19 -2.33 5.46 17.93
CA GLU A 19 -3.42 6.31 18.44
C GLU A 19 -4.82 5.68 18.27
N LEU A 20 -5.01 4.85 17.25
CA LEU A 20 -6.30 4.19 16.96
C LEU A 20 -6.46 2.80 17.61
N ALA A 21 -5.38 2.18 18.06
CA ALA A 21 -5.42 0.82 18.62
C ALA A 21 -6.33 0.69 19.86
N PRO A 22 -6.42 1.66 20.78
CA PRO A 22 -7.35 1.62 21.91
C PRO A 22 -8.82 1.72 21.49
N TYR A 23 -9.11 2.38 20.37
CA TYR A 23 -10.47 2.58 19.87
C TYR A 23 -10.96 1.43 19.00
N ALA A 24 -10.10 0.48 18.62
CA ALA A 24 -10.46 -0.67 17.82
C ALA A 24 -11.17 -1.74 18.66
N THR A 25 -12.34 -1.43 19.23
CA THR A 25 -13.21 -2.41 19.89
C THR A 25 -13.59 -3.53 18.90
N HIS A 26 -14.13 -4.65 19.40
CA HIS A 26 -14.45 -5.78 18.53
C HIS A 26 -15.42 -5.40 17.39
N GLU A 27 -16.39 -4.56 17.69
CA GLU A 27 -17.41 -4.06 16.76
C GLU A 27 -16.77 -3.20 15.66
N LEU A 28 -15.90 -2.26 16.03
CA LEU A 28 -15.21 -1.39 15.07
C LEU A 28 -14.21 -2.14 14.19
N ARG A 29 -13.57 -3.19 14.73
CA ARG A 29 -12.77 -4.12 13.91
C ARG A 29 -13.62 -4.87 12.90
N GLY A 30 -14.84 -5.26 13.27
CA GLY A 30 -15.81 -5.86 12.35
C GLY A 30 -16.09 -4.94 11.16
N LEU A 31 -16.44 -3.69 11.42
CA LEU A 31 -16.71 -2.69 10.36
C LEU A 31 -15.50 -2.49 9.43
N PHE A 32 -14.28 -2.44 9.98
CA PHE A 32 -13.08 -2.36 9.16
C PHE A 32 -12.89 -3.60 8.27
N ASN A 33 -13.13 -4.80 8.81
CA ASN A 33 -12.99 -6.04 8.06
C ASN A 33 -14.05 -6.15 6.95
N ASP A 34 -15.30 -5.76 7.22
CA ASP A 34 -16.38 -5.76 6.24
C ASP A 34 -16.06 -4.79 5.09
N TRP A 35 -15.67 -3.57 5.44
CA TRP A 35 -15.22 -2.57 4.47
C TRP A 35 -14.03 -3.05 3.65
N LEU A 36 -13.02 -3.65 4.30
CA LEU A 36 -11.85 -4.18 3.61
C LEU A 36 -12.22 -5.32 2.66
N GLY A 37 -13.15 -6.19 3.06
CA GLY A 37 -13.68 -7.28 2.23
C GLY A 37 -14.37 -6.77 0.97
N GLU A 38 -15.16 -5.70 1.08
CA GLU A 38 -15.78 -5.06 -0.09
C GLU A 38 -14.74 -4.46 -1.05
N ILE A 39 -13.70 -3.81 -0.51
CA ILE A 39 -12.59 -3.28 -1.32
C ILE A 39 -11.87 -4.41 -2.05
N GLU A 40 -11.58 -5.52 -1.36
CA GLU A 40 -10.93 -6.69 -1.95
C GLU A 40 -11.71 -7.25 -3.13
N LEU A 41 -13.02 -7.47 -2.96
CA LEU A 41 -13.89 -7.97 -4.03
C LEU A 41 -13.84 -7.04 -5.26
N ARG A 42 -13.98 -5.74 -5.04
CA ARG A 42 -13.96 -4.77 -6.13
C ARG A 42 -12.59 -4.68 -6.81
N VAL A 43 -11.49 -4.83 -6.07
CA VAL A 43 -10.13 -4.86 -6.64
C VAL A 43 -9.96 -6.09 -7.51
N ILE A 44 -10.42 -7.26 -7.07
CA ILE A 44 -10.40 -8.50 -7.86
C ILE A 44 -11.19 -8.30 -9.17
N ASP A 45 -12.40 -7.76 -9.08
CA ASP A 45 -13.23 -7.48 -10.26
C ASP A 45 -12.54 -6.52 -11.24
N PHE A 46 -11.93 -5.45 -10.71
CA PHE A 46 -11.20 -4.47 -11.52
C PHE A 46 -10.03 -5.13 -12.26
N VAL A 47 -9.22 -5.93 -11.56
CA VAL A 47 -8.07 -6.62 -12.13
C VAL A 47 -8.49 -7.64 -13.18
N ASN A 48 -9.55 -8.41 -12.91
CA ASN A 48 -10.08 -9.41 -13.84
C ASN A 48 -10.62 -8.76 -15.13
N GLN A 49 -11.33 -7.63 -15.01
CA GLN A 49 -11.87 -6.91 -16.17
C GLN A 49 -10.78 -6.30 -17.06
N ARG A 50 -9.69 -5.82 -16.47
CA ARG A 50 -8.61 -5.12 -17.19
C ARG A 50 -7.45 -6.05 -17.59
N ASN A 51 -7.42 -7.26 -17.04
CA ASN A 51 -6.35 -8.25 -17.18
C ASN A 51 -4.95 -7.66 -16.90
N ARG A 52 -4.88 -6.68 -16.00
CA ARG A 52 -3.64 -6.00 -15.58
C ARG A 52 -3.76 -5.50 -14.14
N VAL A 53 -2.63 -5.40 -13.47
CA VAL A 53 -2.52 -4.83 -12.13
C VAL A 53 -1.64 -3.58 -12.22
N ASP A 54 -2.24 -2.40 -12.04
CA ASP A 54 -1.53 -1.12 -11.94
C ASP A 54 -1.92 -0.42 -10.62
N PRO A 55 -1.01 -0.35 -9.63
CA PRO A 55 -1.28 0.30 -8.35
C PRO A 55 -1.67 1.79 -8.46
N GLN A 56 -1.21 2.51 -9.49
CA GLN A 56 -1.52 3.93 -9.67
C GLN A 56 -2.93 4.12 -10.23
N GLU A 57 -3.36 3.23 -11.11
CA GLU A 57 -4.72 3.21 -11.64
C GLU A 57 -5.72 2.85 -10.53
N LEU A 58 -5.40 1.81 -9.75
CA LEU A 58 -6.19 1.37 -8.61
C LEU A 58 -6.31 2.46 -7.55
N SER A 59 -5.22 3.15 -7.17
CA SER A 59 -5.30 4.23 -6.18
C SER A 59 -6.25 5.34 -6.61
N SER A 60 -6.17 5.72 -7.89
CA SER A 60 -7.02 6.75 -8.49
C SER A 60 -8.50 6.33 -8.57
N HIS A 61 -8.77 5.05 -8.84
CA HIS A 61 -10.12 4.49 -8.95
C HIS A 61 -10.78 4.31 -7.58
N PHE A 62 -10.06 3.74 -6.62
CA PHE A 62 -10.57 3.41 -5.29
C PHE A 62 -10.47 4.57 -4.28
N LYS A 63 -9.84 5.69 -4.67
CA LYS A 63 -9.61 6.86 -3.80
C LYS A 63 -8.86 6.50 -2.53
N LEU A 64 -7.93 5.55 -2.65
CA LEU A 64 -7.03 5.12 -1.59
C LEU A 64 -5.62 5.58 -1.92
N THR A 65 -4.77 5.68 -0.90
CA THR A 65 -3.35 5.93 -1.13
C THR A 65 -2.73 4.76 -1.88
N ARG A 66 -1.63 5.02 -2.57
CA ARG A 66 -0.92 3.98 -3.32
C ARG A 66 -0.40 2.90 -2.38
N GLU A 67 0.00 3.28 -1.17
CA GLU A 67 0.46 2.40 -0.11
C GLU A 67 -0.64 1.44 0.34
N SER A 68 -1.86 1.94 0.55
CA SER A 68 -3.01 1.10 0.91
C SER A 68 -3.38 0.12 -0.21
N ILE A 69 -3.30 0.54 -1.48
CA ILE A 69 -3.51 -0.37 -2.62
C ILE A 69 -2.44 -1.46 -2.68
N ILE A 70 -1.17 -1.11 -2.47
CA ILE A 70 -0.08 -2.10 -2.41
C ILE A 70 -0.34 -3.11 -1.29
N PHE A 71 -0.79 -2.65 -0.12
CA PHE A 71 -1.16 -3.53 0.99
C PHE A 71 -2.28 -4.50 0.59
N VAL A 72 -3.37 -4.02 -0.02
CA VAL A 72 -4.48 -4.86 -0.47
C VAL A 72 -4.03 -5.88 -1.53
N LEU A 73 -3.28 -5.45 -2.54
CA LEU A 73 -2.75 -6.34 -3.57
C LEU A 73 -1.86 -7.44 -2.97
N GLY A 74 -0.96 -7.07 -2.04
CA GLY A 74 -0.12 -8.04 -1.35
C GLY A 74 -0.92 -9.00 -0.47
N LYS A 75 -2.05 -8.55 0.12
CA LYS A 75 -2.97 -9.44 0.85
C LYS A 75 -3.64 -10.44 -0.10
N LEU A 76 -4.19 -9.97 -1.21
CA LEU A 76 -4.86 -10.81 -2.21
C LEU A 76 -3.90 -11.84 -2.83
N GLU A 77 -2.65 -11.47 -3.08
CA GLU A 77 -1.64 -12.38 -3.61
C GLU A 77 -1.27 -13.48 -2.60
N ARG A 78 -1.05 -13.14 -1.32
CA ARG A 78 -0.81 -14.13 -0.26
C ARG A 78 -1.97 -15.10 -0.08
N GLU A 79 -3.19 -14.63 -0.30
CA GLU A 79 -4.42 -15.44 -0.24
C GLU A 79 -4.67 -16.23 -1.54
N GLY A 80 -3.81 -16.09 -2.55
CA GLY A 80 -3.94 -16.78 -3.84
C GLY A 80 -5.11 -16.29 -4.69
N LYS A 81 -5.71 -15.14 -4.35
CA LYS A 81 -6.87 -14.56 -5.05
C LYS A 81 -6.48 -13.84 -6.35
N ILE A 82 -5.24 -13.35 -6.44
CA ILE A 82 -4.67 -12.73 -7.64
C ILE A 82 -3.24 -13.23 -7.86
N THR A 83 -2.74 -13.11 -9.10
CA THR A 83 -1.32 -13.31 -9.41
C THR A 83 -0.75 -12.03 -10.00
N THR A 84 0.21 -11.40 -9.31
CA THR A 84 0.84 -10.19 -9.84
C THR A 84 2.13 -10.57 -10.57
N ASN A 85 2.11 -10.59 -11.90
CA ASN A 85 3.34 -10.78 -12.67
C ASN A 85 4.12 -9.46 -12.67
N THR A 86 4.79 -9.14 -11.55
CA THR A 86 5.62 -7.95 -11.44
C THR A 86 6.85 -8.09 -12.34
N ARG A 87 6.74 -7.71 -13.61
CA ARG A 87 7.92 -7.30 -14.36
C ARG A 87 8.42 -6.02 -13.71
N LYS A 88 9.43 -6.12 -12.85
CA LYS A 88 10.20 -4.98 -12.35
C LYS A 88 10.70 -4.17 -13.55
N LYS A 89 9.99 -3.11 -13.95
CA LYS A 89 10.62 -2.03 -14.70
C LYS A 89 11.37 -1.20 -13.67
N SER A 90 12.62 -1.57 -13.41
CA SER A 90 13.56 -0.65 -12.77
C SER A 90 13.63 0.58 -13.67
N THR A 91 13.03 1.68 -13.24
CA THR A 91 13.32 2.99 -13.81
C THR A 91 14.71 3.36 -13.32
N THR A 92 15.72 2.76 -13.96
CA THR A 92 17.08 3.28 -13.91
C THR A 92 17.01 4.60 -14.65
N SER A 93 16.95 5.69 -13.89
CA SER A 93 17.29 7.01 -14.40
C SER A 93 18.70 6.92 -14.97
N LEU A 94 18.78 6.67 -16.29
CA LEU A 94 19.95 6.96 -17.11
C LEU A 94 20.19 8.46 -16.95
N ARG A 95 21.00 8.83 -15.96
CA ARG A 95 21.65 10.13 -15.92
C ARG A 95 22.45 10.21 -17.21
N LEU A 96 21.97 11.08 -18.09
CA LEU A 96 22.61 11.48 -19.33
C LEU A 96 24.09 11.77 -19.06
N LEU A 97 24.96 10.88 -19.55
CA LEU A 97 26.31 11.23 -19.94
C LEU A 97 26.20 12.25 -21.07
N LYS A 98 26.21 13.53 -20.70
CA LYS A 98 26.65 14.61 -21.57
C LYS A 98 27.61 15.50 -20.80
N ARG A 99 28.90 15.19 -20.95
CA ARG A 99 29.93 16.22 -21.12
C ARG A 99 31.15 15.59 -21.78
N GLY A 100 31.11 15.57 -23.11
CA GLY A 100 32.32 15.69 -23.90
C GLY A 100 32.51 17.18 -24.15
N GLU A 101 33.65 17.68 -23.69
CA GLU A 101 34.50 18.76 -24.22
C GLU A 101 35.44 19.21 -23.10
#